data_AF-A0A7Y8NWL0-F1
#
_entry.id   AF-A0A7Y8NWL0-F1
#
_cell.length_a   1.000
_cell.length_b   1.000
_cell.length_c   1.000
_cell.angle_alpha   90.00
_cell.angle_beta   90.00
_cell.angle_gamma   90.00
#
_symmetry.space_group_name_H-M   'P 1'
#
loop_
_entity.id
_entity.type
_entity.pdbx_description
1 polymer ?
#
loop_
_entity_poly.entity_id
_entity_poly.type
_entity_poly.pdbx_seq_one_letter_code
_entity_poly.pdbx_strand_id
1 'polypeptide(L)' 'MIKDIIIKAKTIKQELWVFFGVFIFAFCLNIYAILHYKTQWKELYTHIHIVVLLAVGLYVILLLLRSIFCIIKRGIKKKV' A
#
# COMPACT_ATOMS: atom_id res chain seq x y z
N MET A 1 -25.70 6.53 13.02
CA MET A 1 -26.06 5.09 12.90
C MET A 1 -25.38 4.55 11.64
N ILE A 2 -24.20 3.93 11.78
CA ILE A 2 -23.52 3.25 10.66
C ILE A 2 -24.08 1.84 10.61
N LYS A 3 -25.03 1.64 9.70
CA LYS A 3 -25.62 0.35 9.38
C LYS A 3 -24.75 -0.33 8.32
N ASP A 4 -24.44 -1.61 8.57
CA ASP A 4 -24.04 -2.59 7.56
C ASP A 4 -22.69 -2.42 6.86
N ILE A 5 -21.61 -2.17 7.61
CA ILE A 5 -20.27 -2.54 7.11
C ILE A 5 -20.12 -4.06 7.28
N ILE A 6 -20.31 -4.80 6.18
CA ILE A 6 -20.15 -6.27 6.11
C ILE A 6 -18.71 -6.69 6.47
N ILE A 7 -17.75 -5.77 6.33
CA ILE A 7 -16.34 -5.95 6.64
C ILE A 7 -16.10 -5.72 8.14
N LYS A 8 -15.55 -6.72 8.84
CA LYS A 8 -15.16 -6.60 10.25
C LYS A 8 -14.24 -5.38 10.45
N ALA A 9 -14.55 -4.55 11.44
CA ALA A 9 -13.73 -3.39 11.82
C ALA A 9 -12.25 -3.74 12.07
N LYS A 10 -11.96 -4.97 12.54
CA LYS A 10 -10.59 -5.47 12.70
C LYS A 10 -9.83 -5.57 11.37
N THR A 11 -10.50 -5.98 10.30
CA THR A 11 -9.93 -6.09 8.95
C THR A 11 -9.64 -4.70 8.40
N ILE A 12 -10.54 -3.74 8.58
CA ILE A 12 -10.32 -2.35 8.15
C ILE A 12 -9.09 -1.74 8.83
N LYS A 13 -8.93 -1.95 10.15
CA LYS A 13 -7.74 -1.48 10.86
C LYS A 13 -6.46 -2.12 10.34
N GLN A 14 -6.47 -3.42 10.05
CA GLN A 14 -5.32 -4.11 9.48
C GLN A 14 -4.95 -3.59 8.09
N GLU A 15 -5.93 -3.42 7.20
CA GLU A 15 -5.69 -2.88 5.87
C GLU A 15 -5.18 -1.43 5.93
N LEU A 16 -5.67 -0.62 6.87
CA LEU A 16 -5.18 0.74 7.10
C LEU A 16 -3.70 0.73 7.55
N TRP A 17 -3.32 -0.17 8.46
CA TRP A 17 -1.92 -0.33 8.89
C TRP A 17 -1.01 -0.77 7.73
N VAL A 18 -1.47 -1.70 6.89
CA VAL A 18 -0.73 -2.13 5.69
C VAL A 18 -0.56 -0.97 4.73
N PHE A 19 -1.63 -0.24 4.42
CA PHE A 19 -1.58 0.94 3.57
C PHE A 19 -0.64 2.01 4.13
N PHE A 20 -0.70 2.27 5.44
CA PHE A 20 0.17 3.23 6.12
C PHE A 20 1.65 2.82 6.03
N GLY A 21 1.97 1.54 6.18
CA GLY A 21 3.33 1.03 5.98
C GLY A 21 3.84 1.24 4.55
N VAL A 22 2.99 0.98 3.54
CA VAL A 22 3.32 1.21 2.14
C VAL A 22 3.49 2.70 1.83
N PHE A 23 2.66 3.55 2.43
CA PHE A 23 2.77 5.01 2.31
C PHE A 23 4.11 5.52 2.87
N ILE A 24 4.49 5.09 4.07
CA ILE A 24 5.80 5.43 4.67
C ILE A 24 6.93 4.96 3.76
N PHE A 25 6.85 3.73 3.23
CA PHE A 25 7.87 3.20 2.34
C PHE A 25 8.00 4.02 1.04
N ALA A 26 6.88 4.38 0.41
CA ALA A 26 6.87 5.24 -0.78
C ALA A 26 7.43 6.64 -0.47
N PHE A 27 7.14 7.19 0.71
CA PHE A 27 7.71 8.46 1.16
C PHE A 27 9.23 8.37 1.36
N CYS A 28 9.73 7.28 1.96
CA CYS A 28 11.17 7.02 2.07
C CYS A 28 11.85 6.86 0.72
N LEU A 29 11.21 6.18 -0.26
CA LEU A 29 11.72 6.10 -1.63
C LEU A 29 11.80 7.48 -2.29
N ASN A 30 10.83 8.35 -2.02
CA ASN A 30 10.86 9.72 -2.51
C ASN A 30 12.04 10.51 -1.91
N ILE A 31 12.28 10.38 -0.59
CA ILE A 31 13.47 10.97 0.06
C ILE A 31 14.76 10.39 -0.52
N TYR A 32 14.83 9.07 -0.70
CA TYR A 32 16.00 8.40 -1.28
C TYR A 32 16.32 8.92 -2.68
N ALA A 33 15.30 9.14 -3.52
CA ALA A 33 15.50 9.72 -4.85
C ALA A 33 16.12 11.13 -4.77
N ILE A 34 15.66 11.98 -3.85
CA ILE A 34 16.24 13.32 -3.66
C ILE A 34 17.71 13.23 -3.23
N LEU A 35 18.04 12.33 -2.31
CA LEU A 35 19.42 12.13 -1.85
C LEU A 35 20.33 11.58 -2.95
N HIS A 36 19.84 10.63 -3.75
CA HIS A 36 20.61 9.96 -4.80
C HIS A 36 20.81 10.87 -6.03
N TYR A 37 19.75 11.51 -6.51
CA TYR A 37 19.78 12.38 -7.68
C TYR A 37 20.14 13.84 -7.34
N LYS A 38 20.41 14.14 -6.06
CA LYS A 38 20.76 15.48 -5.53
C LYS A 38 19.80 16.57 -6.00
N THR A 39 18.51 16.26 -6.03
CA THR A 39 17.49 17.21 -6.47
C THR A 39 17.10 18.18 -5.36
N GLN A 40 16.30 19.21 -5.67
CA GLN A 40 15.96 20.23 -4.69
C GLN A 40 14.97 19.70 -3.65
N TRP A 41 15.21 19.96 -2.36
CA TRP A 41 14.31 19.58 -1.26
C TRP A 41 12.87 20.09 -1.39
N LYS A 42 12.65 21.15 -2.19
CA LYS A 42 11.30 21.64 -2.50
C LYS A 42 10.47 20.60 -3.26
N GLU A 43 11.10 19.77 -4.09
CA GLU A 43 10.44 18.68 -4.83
C GLU A 43 9.72 17.70 -3.92
N LEU A 44 10.21 17.50 -2.69
CA LEU A 44 9.55 16.65 -1.68
C LEU A 44 8.09 17.04 -1.45
N TYR A 45 7.82 18.34 -1.40
CA TYR A 45 6.47 18.88 -1.16
C TYR A 45 5.70 19.10 -2.46
N THR A 46 6.38 19.53 -3.53
CA THR A 46 5.73 19.76 -4.82
C THR A 46 5.17 18.46 -5.40
N HIS A 47 5.83 17.32 -5.18
CA HIS A 47 5.45 16.03 -5.71
C HIS A 47 4.65 15.15 -4.74
N ILE A 48 4.04 15.71 -3.69
CA ILE A 48 3.27 14.94 -2.70
C ILE A 48 2.16 14.10 -3.35
N HIS A 49 1.55 14.62 -4.41
CA HIS A 49 0.54 13.93 -5.21
C HIS A 49 1.12 12.71 -5.94
N ILE A 50 2.36 12.80 -6.42
CA ILE A 50 3.09 11.68 -7.03
C ILE A 50 3.39 10.63 -5.96
N VAL A 51 3.84 11.03 -4.77
CA VAL A 51 4.09 10.10 -3.66
C VAL A 51 2.83 9.33 -3.29
N VAL A 52 1.69 10.02 -3.23
CA VAL A 52 0.39 9.38 -2.99
C VAL A 52 0.05 8.38 -4.12
N LEU A 53 0.19 8.78 -5.39
CA LEU A 53 -0.01 7.88 -6.54
C LEU A 53 0.89 6.64 -6.49
N LEU A 54 2.16 6.82 -6.13
CA LEU A 54 3.15 5.76 -6.00
C LEU A 54 2.79 4.80 -4.86
N ALA A 55 2.38 5.35 -3.70
CA ALA A 55 1.90 4.56 -2.57
C ALA A 55 0.65 3.75 -2.92
N VAL A 56 -0.32 4.35 -3.62
CA VAL A 56 -1.52 3.65 -4.11
C VAL A 56 -1.13 2.54 -5.09
N GLY A 57 -0.25 2.81 -6.05
CA GLY A 57 0.23 1.81 -7.01
C GLY A 57 0.92 0.62 -6.32
N LEU A 58 1.82 0.89 -5.38
CA LEU A 58 2.49 -0.15 -4.58
C LEU A 58 1.49 -0.95 -3.73
N TYR A 59 0.50 -0.29 -3.14
CA TYR A 59 -0.54 -0.96 -2.37
C TYR A 59 -1.38 -1.88 -3.26
N VAL A 60 -1.76 -1.44 -4.45
CA VAL A 60 -2.50 -2.28 -5.42
C VAL A 60 -1.67 -3.50 -5.84
N ILE A 61 -0.37 -3.33 -6.11
CA ILE A 61 0.54 -4.46 -6.42
C ILE A 61 0.59 -5.46 -5.27
N LEU A 62 0.75 -4.97 -4.03
CA LEU A 62 0.74 -5.82 -2.84
C LEU A 62 -0.61 -6.54 -2.65
N LEU A 63 -1.72 -5.85 -2.87
CA LEU A 63 -3.07 -6.41 -2.80
C LEU A 63 -3.26 -7.52 -3.83
N LEU A 64 -2.78 -7.32 -5.07
CA LEU A 64 -2.81 -8.33 -6.12
C LEU A 64 -1.98 -9.56 -5.76
N LEU A 65 -0.74 -9.37 -5.29
CA LEU A 65 0.12 -10.45 -4.80
C LEU A 65 -0.55 -11.25 -3.67
N ARG A 66 -1.14 -10.55 -2.69
CA ARG A 66 -1.87 -11.17 -1.58
C ARG A 66 -3.07 -11.97 -2.07
N SER A 67 -3.82 -11.41 -3.03
CA SER A 67 -5.01 -12.04 -3.61
C SER A 67 -4.63 -13.31 -4.37
N ILE A 68 -3.60 -13.25 -5.21
CA ILE A 68 -3.06 -14.39 -5.95
C ILE A 68 -2.59 -15.48 -4.98
N PHE A 69 -1.81 -15.13 -3.96
CA PHE A 69 -1.36 -16.08 -2.95
C PHE A 69 -2.52 -16.74 -2.20
N CYS A 70 -3.56 -15.97 -1.87
CA CYS A 70 -4.76 -16.50 -1.20
C CYS A 70 -5.53 -17.47 -2.10
N ILE A 71 -5.68 -17.15 -3.39
CA ILE A 71 -6.31 -18.01 -4.39
C ILE A 71 -5.53 -19.32 -4.54
N ILE A 72 -4.21 -19.25 -4.70
CA ILE A 72 -3.33 -20.43 -4.80
C ILE A 72 -3.46 -21.30 -3.55
N LYS A 73 -3.34 -20.72 -2.36
CA LYS A 73 -3.43 -21.45 -1.08
C LYS A 73 -4.80 -22.12 -0.90
N ARG A 74 -5.88 -21.44 -1.30
CA ARG A 74 -7.25 -22.02 -1.27
C ARG A 74 -7.40 -23.14 -2.29
N GLY A 75 -6.85 -22.97 -3.50
CA GLY A 75 -6.85 -24.01 -4.54
C GLY A 75 -6.11 -25.28 -4.09
N ILE A 76 -4.96 -25.13 -3.41
CA ILE A 76 -4.20 -26.25 -2.86
C ILE A 76 -4.98 -26.94 -1.72
N LYS A 77 -5.54 -26.18 -0.77
CA LYS A 77 -6.35 -26.74 0.32
C LYS A 77 -7.63 -27.44 -0.12
N LYS A 78 -8.17 -27.13 -1.30
CA LYS A 78 -9.36 -27.80 -1.85
C LYS A 78 -9.03 -29.13 -2.54
N LYS A 79 -7.73 -29.37 -2.83
CA LYS A 79 -7.23 -30.53 -3.58
C LYS A 79 -6.59 -31.61 -2.68
N VAL A 80 -6.38 -31.31 -1.39
CA VAL A 80 -5.93 -32.21 -0.32
C VAL A 80 -7.14 -32.54 0.55
#